data_AF-A0AAD9ID68-F1
#
_entry.id   AF-A0AAD9ID68-F1
#
_cell.length_a   1.000
_cell.length_b   1.000
_cell.length_c   1.000
_cell.angle_alpha   90.00
_cell.angle_beta   90.00
_cell.angle_gamma   90.00
#
_symmetry.space_group_name_H-M   'P 1'
#
loop_
_entity.id
_entity.type
_entity.pdbx_description
1 polymer ?
#
loop_
_entity_poly.entity_id
_entity_poly.type
_entity_poly.pdbx_seq_one_letter_code
_entity_poly.pdbx_strand_id
1 'polypeptide(L)'
;MEPPPDDLLGASPVALGVGPGSEGFTWWKFMAGLMLPFPIVMSVVISTPCPRPLRKGVLWLVNSILVAKVRGPIQVIHAALVVSGLSVASSVGPMLSSQAEVRAMDMRRDPNILVMLLARQYRAERNFWLSVFTISSWSALWVIYQVNREKHVLRGKLLALQGKGGAAADEISFLGAKKEDEMRQAAKDVAAATKPPGPVPAEVELVAKKDL
;
A
#
# COMPACT_ATOMS: atom_id res chain seq x y z
N MET A 1 -52.26 -24.67 33.36
CA MET A 1 -51.73 -24.90 32.00
C MET A 1 -51.20 -23.56 31.53
N GLU A 2 -49.93 -23.31 31.82
CA GLU A 2 -49.21 -22.14 31.29
C GLU A 2 -48.41 -22.59 30.06
N PRO A 3 -48.41 -21.83 28.96
CA PRO A 3 -47.58 -22.14 27.81
C PRO A 3 -46.09 -21.83 28.10
N PRO A 4 -45.14 -22.56 27.49
CA PRO A 4 -43.71 -22.32 27.70
C PRO A 4 -43.25 -21.03 26.99
N PRO A 5 -42.16 -20.40 27.47
CA PRO A 5 -41.63 -19.17 26.88
C PRO A 5 -40.83 -19.45 25.60
N ASP A 6 -41.33 -18.95 24.47
CA ASP A 6 -40.74 -19.05 23.12
C ASP A 6 -39.54 -18.09 22.88
N ASP A 7 -38.64 -17.92 23.85
CA ASP A 7 -37.55 -16.92 23.78
C ASP A 7 -36.13 -17.50 23.61
N LEU A 8 -35.98 -18.77 23.22
CA LEU A 8 -34.65 -19.41 23.10
C LEU A 8 -34.13 -19.66 21.67
N LEU A 9 -34.78 -19.12 20.64
CA LEU A 9 -34.30 -19.25 19.25
C LEU A 9 -34.29 -17.92 18.48
N GLY A 10 -33.96 -16.82 19.17
CA GLY A 10 -33.54 -15.56 18.55
C GLY A 10 -32.12 -15.60 17.97
N ALA A 11 -31.61 -16.78 17.59
CA ALA A 11 -30.38 -16.88 16.81
C ALA A 11 -30.69 -16.37 15.40
N SER A 12 -30.54 -15.05 15.21
CA SER A 12 -30.56 -14.43 13.89
C SER A 12 -29.78 -15.32 12.92
N PRO A 13 -30.32 -15.69 11.74
CA PRO A 13 -29.64 -16.57 10.77
C PRO A 13 -28.28 -16.01 10.31
N VAL A 14 -27.97 -14.76 10.65
CA VAL A 14 -26.64 -14.13 10.52
C VAL A 14 -25.59 -14.80 11.42
N ALA A 15 -25.97 -15.34 12.58
CA ALA A 15 -25.06 -15.93 13.56
C ALA A 15 -24.56 -17.34 13.18
N LEU A 16 -25.35 -18.09 12.41
CA LEU A 16 -25.03 -19.48 12.07
C LEU A 16 -24.29 -19.64 10.73
N GLY A 17 -24.23 -18.61 9.89
CA GLY A 17 -23.42 -18.64 8.67
C GLY A 17 -23.81 -19.75 7.68
N VAL A 18 -25.02 -20.32 7.81
CA VAL A 18 -25.59 -21.29 6.88
C VAL A 18 -26.84 -20.65 6.28
N GLY A 19 -26.61 -19.80 5.28
CA GLY A 19 -27.62 -19.40 4.31
C GLY A 19 -27.41 -20.19 3.02
N PRO A 20 -28.48 -20.56 2.30
CA PRO A 20 -28.40 -21.44 1.14
C PRO A 20 -27.70 -20.71 -0.02
N GLY A 21 -26.65 -21.34 -0.55
CA GLY A 21 -26.34 -21.33 -1.98
C GLY A 21 -26.20 -20.00 -2.74
N SER A 22 -26.03 -18.85 -2.10
CA SER A 22 -25.60 -17.66 -2.84
C SER A 22 -24.08 -17.63 -2.89
N GLU A 23 -23.52 -17.68 -4.09
CA GLU A 23 -22.17 -17.16 -4.36
C GLU A 23 -22.15 -15.62 -4.21
N GLY A 24 -22.80 -15.12 -3.16
CA GLY A 24 -22.92 -13.71 -2.85
C GLY A 24 -21.59 -13.16 -2.35
N PHE A 25 -21.33 -11.92 -2.71
CA PHE A 25 -20.26 -11.11 -2.17
C PHE A 25 -20.28 -11.17 -0.64
N THR A 26 -19.21 -11.73 -0.06
CA THR A 26 -18.99 -11.70 1.40
C THR A 26 -17.80 -10.80 1.66
N TRP A 27 -17.91 -9.89 2.63
CA TRP A 27 -16.81 -8.98 3.00
C TRP A 27 -15.49 -9.71 3.26
N TRP A 28 -15.56 -10.86 3.94
CA TRP A 28 -14.40 -11.71 4.21
C TRP A 28 -13.83 -12.42 2.98
N LYS A 29 -14.67 -12.74 1.98
CA LYS A 29 -14.20 -13.25 0.67
C LYS A 29 -13.50 -12.16 -0.13
N PHE A 30 -14.00 -10.92 -0.08
CA PHE A 30 -13.34 -9.77 -0.70
C PHE A 30 -11.99 -9.48 -0.04
N MET A 31 -11.94 -9.55 1.29
CA MET A 31 -10.69 -9.41 2.05
C MET A 31 -9.67 -10.47 1.65
N ALA A 32 -10.06 -11.75 1.67
CA ALA A 32 -9.17 -12.86 1.37
C ALA A 32 -8.79 -12.96 -0.11
N GLY A 33 -9.73 -12.66 -1.02
CA GLY A 33 -9.57 -12.85 -2.46
C GLY A 33 -8.92 -11.68 -3.18
N LEU A 34 -9.08 -10.45 -2.67
CA LEU A 34 -8.55 -9.25 -3.33
C LEU A 34 -7.68 -8.40 -2.40
N MET A 35 -8.18 -7.99 -1.23
CA MET A 35 -7.46 -7.01 -0.40
C MET A 35 -6.15 -7.54 0.20
N LEU A 36 -6.05 -8.83 0.50
CA LEU A 36 -4.85 -9.45 1.06
C LEU A 36 -3.81 -9.87 0.01
N PRO A 37 -4.16 -10.57 -1.10
CA PRO A 37 -3.16 -10.99 -2.08
C PRO A 37 -2.59 -9.81 -2.87
N PHE A 38 -3.39 -8.76 -3.13
CA PHE A 38 -2.96 -7.60 -3.90
C PHE A 38 -1.69 -6.92 -3.33
N PRO A 39 -1.64 -6.50 -2.06
CA PRO A 39 -0.46 -5.85 -1.51
C PRO A 39 0.74 -6.80 -1.44
N ILE A 40 0.53 -8.09 -1.21
CA ILE A 40 1.60 -9.09 -1.19
C ILE A 40 2.24 -9.23 -2.56
N VAL A 41 1.43 -9.43 -3.61
CA VAL A 41 1.91 -9.52 -5.00
C VAL A 41 2.64 -8.24 -5.38
N MET A 42 2.07 -7.07 -5.09
CA MET A 42 2.73 -5.79 -5.39
C MET A 42 4.06 -5.64 -4.64
N SER A 43 4.14 -6.09 -3.39
CA SER A 43 5.38 -6.03 -2.60
C SER A 43 6.48 -6.92 -3.20
N VAL A 44 6.11 -8.13 -3.65
CA VAL A 44 7.04 -9.04 -4.34
C VAL A 44 7.49 -8.44 -5.67
N VAL A 45 6.56 -7.93 -6.48
CA VAL A 45 6.87 -7.34 -7.78
C VAL A 45 7.79 -6.12 -7.66
N ILE A 46 7.61 -5.29 -6.64
CA ILE A 46 8.49 -4.13 -6.36
C ILE A 46 9.86 -4.57 -5.82
N SER A 47 9.91 -5.65 -5.03
CA SER A 47 11.15 -6.16 -4.43
C SER A 47 12.00 -6.96 -5.40
N THR A 48 11.40 -7.51 -6.45
CA THR A 48 12.11 -8.32 -7.45
C THR A 48 13.02 -7.42 -8.31
N PRO A 49 14.31 -7.75 -8.46
CA PRO A 49 15.22 -7.01 -9.31
C PRO A 49 14.90 -7.26 -10.80
N CYS A 50 13.94 -6.51 -11.34
CA CYS A 50 13.58 -6.56 -12.76
C CYS A 50 14.46 -5.64 -13.63
N PRO A 51 14.63 -5.95 -14.93
CA PRO A 51 15.32 -5.09 -15.88
C PRO A 51 14.64 -3.72 -15.99
N ARG A 52 15.44 -2.69 -16.25
CA ARG A 52 15.07 -1.26 -16.15
C ARG A 52 13.71 -0.89 -16.78
N PRO A 53 13.35 -1.31 -18.01
CA PRO A 53 12.07 -0.89 -18.61
C PRO A 53 10.86 -1.51 -17.90
N LEU A 54 10.94 -2.79 -17.51
CA LEU A 54 9.86 -3.48 -16.79
C LEU A 54 9.68 -2.87 -15.40
N ARG A 55 10.78 -2.52 -14.72
CA ARG A 55 10.71 -1.85 -13.42
C ARG A 55 10.02 -0.49 -13.49
N LYS A 56 10.24 0.29 -14.56
CA LYS A 56 9.53 1.58 -14.78
C LYS A 56 8.03 1.36 -14.95
N GLY A 57 7.63 0.38 -15.77
CA GLY A 57 6.21 0.05 -15.98
C GLY A 57 5.52 -0.41 -14.69
N VAL A 58 6.18 -1.27 -13.91
CA VAL A 58 5.72 -1.69 -12.58
C VAL A 58 5.58 -0.49 -11.64
N LEU A 59 6.59 0.36 -11.52
CA LEU A 59 6.55 1.52 -10.63
C LEU A 59 5.48 2.53 -11.05
N TRP A 60 5.29 2.72 -12.35
CA TRP A 60 4.22 3.56 -12.89
C TRP A 60 2.84 2.98 -12.57
N LEU A 61 2.64 1.67 -12.78
CA LEU A 61 1.39 0.98 -12.45
C LEU A 61 1.10 1.06 -10.94
N VAL A 62 2.10 0.77 -10.12
CA VAL A 62 2.03 0.84 -8.66
C VAL A 62 1.72 2.26 -8.21
N ASN A 63 2.42 3.28 -8.71
CA ASN A 63 2.12 4.68 -8.40
C ASN A 63 0.70 5.06 -8.85
N SER A 64 0.28 4.65 -10.04
CA SER A 64 -1.07 4.92 -10.56
C SER A 64 -2.15 4.29 -9.69
N ILE A 65 -1.99 3.05 -9.23
CA ILE A 65 -3.00 2.37 -8.40
C ILE A 65 -2.96 2.89 -6.96
N LEU A 66 -1.78 3.06 -6.38
CA LEU A 66 -1.60 3.44 -4.98
C LEU A 66 -1.93 4.91 -4.72
N VAL A 67 -1.55 5.79 -5.65
CA VAL A 67 -1.70 7.25 -5.56
C VAL A 67 -2.90 7.75 -6.37
N ALA A 68 -3.67 6.85 -6.99
CA ALA A 68 -4.98 7.19 -7.55
C ALA A 68 -5.81 7.93 -6.50
N LYS A 69 -6.34 9.09 -6.89
CA LYS A 69 -7.20 9.91 -6.05
C LYS A 69 -8.61 9.34 -6.13
N VAL A 70 -9.14 8.86 -5.01
CA VAL A 70 -10.50 8.35 -4.93
C VAL A 70 -11.50 9.50 -4.79
N ARG A 71 -11.20 10.45 -3.87
CA ARG A 71 -11.97 11.70 -3.70
C ARG A 71 -11.12 12.71 -2.89
N GLY A 72 -10.77 13.85 -3.48
CA GLY A 72 -9.97 14.89 -2.80
C GLY A 72 -8.52 14.47 -2.51
N PRO A 73 -7.96 14.74 -1.31
CA PRO A 73 -6.59 14.36 -0.94
C PRO A 73 -6.42 12.88 -0.59
N ILE A 74 -7.52 12.10 -0.56
CA ILE A 74 -7.51 10.70 -0.12
C ILE A 74 -7.05 9.80 -1.27
N GLN A 75 -5.86 9.22 -1.10
CA GLN A 75 -5.29 8.22 -2.00
C GLN A 75 -5.81 6.82 -1.65
N VAL A 76 -5.81 5.90 -2.63
CA VAL A 76 -6.27 4.51 -2.45
C VAL A 76 -5.63 3.83 -1.25
N ILE A 77 -4.34 4.06 -0.97
CA ILE A 77 -3.67 3.49 0.21
C ILE A 77 -4.32 3.93 1.52
N HIS A 78 -4.66 5.21 1.66
CA HIS A 78 -5.27 5.72 2.88
C HIS A 78 -6.66 5.13 3.07
N ALA A 79 -7.44 5.01 1.98
CA ALA A 79 -8.71 4.32 2.01
C ALA A 79 -8.56 2.84 2.39
N ALA A 80 -7.60 2.13 1.81
CA ALA A 80 -7.33 0.72 2.11
C ALA A 80 -6.87 0.50 3.56
N LEU A 81 -6.03 1.38 4.10
CA LEU A 81 -5.59 1.35 5.50
C LEU A 81 -6.75 1.64 6.46
N VAL A 82 -7.61 2.62 6.16
CA VAL A 82 -8.79 2.92 6.98
C VAL A 82 -9.77 1.75 6.96
N VAL A 83 -10.04 1.17 5.79
CA VAL A 83 -10.97 0.05 5.63
C VAL A 83 -10.46 -1.21 6.33
N SER A 84 -9.16 -1.52 6.19
CA SER A 84 -8.55 -2.65 6.91
C SER A 84 -8.48 -2.41 8.42
N GLY A 85 -8.15 -1.19 8.86
CA GLY A 85 -8.18 -0.80 10.28
C GLY A 85 -9.57 -0.91 10.91
N LEU A 86 -10.61 -0.45 10.20
CA LEU A 86 -11.99 -0.60 10.63
C LEU A 86 -12.40 -2.08 10.71
N SER A 87 -11.87 -2.91 9.80
CA SER A 87 -12.12 -4.35 9.80
C SER A 87 -11.42 -5.09 10.95
N VAL A 88 -10.25 -4.61 11.39
CA VAL A 88 -9.62 -5.09 12.62
C VAL A 88 -10.50 -4.72 13.81
N ALA A 89 -10.86 -3.44 13.95
CA ALA A 89 -11.68 -2.96 15.05
C ALA A 89 -13.02 -3.70 15.17
N SER A 90 -13.70 -3.97 14.05
CA SER A 90 -14.98 -4.70 14.03
C SER A 90 -14.84 -6.20 14.34
N SER A 91 -13.65 -6.78 14.20
CA SER A 91 -13.38 -8.20 14.48
C SER A 91 -12.94 -8.49 15.91
N VAL A 92 -12.46 -7.48 16.66
CA VAL A 92 -11.98 -7.65 18.05
C VAL A 92 -13.10 -8.06 19.00
N GLY A 93 -14.25 -7.38 18.94
CA GLY A 93 -15.40 -7.67 19.82
C GLY A 93 -15.88 -9.13 19.71
N PRO A 94 -16.23 -9.61 18.50
CA PRO A 94 -16.64 -11.00 18.30
C PRO A 94 -15.58 -12.04 18.67
N MET A 95 -14.28 -11.72 18.50
CA MET A 95 -13.20 -12.63 18.91
C MET A 95 -13.14 -12.76 20.43
N LEU A 96 -13.14 -11.63 21.15
CA LEU A 96 -13.08 -11.65 22.61
C LEU A 96 -14.33 -12.28 23.23
N SER A 97 -15.51 -11.98 22.68
CA SER A 97 -16.77 -12.55 23.18
C SER A 97 -16.84 -14.06 22.96
N SER A 98 -16.44 -14.56 21.79
CA SER A 98 -16.45 -16.00 21.50
C SER A 98 -15.41 -16.78 22.31
N GLN A 99 -14.24 -16.19 22.60
CA GLN A 99 -13.27 -16.80 23.51
C GLN A 99 -13.77 -16.84 24.96
N ALA A 100 -14.48 -15.80 25.42
CA ALA A 100 -15.07 -15.78 26.75
C ALA A 100 -16.18 -16.83 26.89
N GLU A 101 -17.05 -16.99 25.87
CA GLU A 101 -18.10 -18.01 25.83
C GLU A 101 -17.54 -19.43 25.93
N VAL A 102 -16.45 -19.74 25.21
CA VAL A 102 -15.80 -21.06 25.26
C VAL A 102 -15.11 -21.30 26.60
N ARG A 103 -14.47 -20.28 27.20
CA ARG A 103 -13.84 -20.41 28.53
C ARG A 103 -14.85 -20.56 29.66
N ALA A 104 -16.02 -19.95 29.53
CA ALA A 104 -17.09 -20.06 30.52
C ALA A 104 -17.87 -21.39 30.43
N MET A 105 -17.65 -22.18 29.38
CA MET A 105 -18.27 -23.49 29.25
C MET A 105 -17.54 -24.52 30.10
N ASP A 106 -18.25 -25.06 31.07
CA ASP A 106 -17.80 -26.19 31.85
C ASP A 106 -17.71 -27.44 30.96
N MET A 107 -16.61 -28.19 31.04
CA MET A 107 -16.28 -29.38 30.22
C MET A 107 -17.31 -30.54 30.30
N ARG A 108 -18.38 -30.38 31.09
CA ARG A 108 -19.45 -31.37 31.31
C ARG A 108 -20.70 -31.14 30.44
N ARG A 109 -20.75 -30.08 29.63
CA ARG A 109 -21.91 -29.78 28.75
C ARG A 109 -21.90 -30.61 27.46
N ASP A 110 -23.08 -30.76 26.88
CA ASP A 110 -23.37 -31.51 25.65
C ASP A 110 -22.30 -31.27 24.55
N PRO A 111 -21.63 -32.32 24.04
CA PRO A 111 -20.61 -32.22 23.01
C PRO A 111 -21.03 -31.44 21.76
N ASN A 112 -22.31 -31.50 21.41
CA ASN A 112 -22.82 -30.81 20.21
C ASN A 112 -22.75 -29.29 20.36
N ILE A 113 -23.01 -28.77 21.56
CA ILE A 113 -22.96 -27.33 21.86
C ILE A 113 -21.50 -26.85 21.86
N LEU A 114 -20.58 -27.68 22.35
CA LEU A 114 -19.15 -27.39 22.35
C LEU A 114 -18.61 -27.23 20.92
N VAL A 115 -18.97 -28.13 20.01
CA VAL A 115 -18.55 -28.05 18.59
C VAL A 115 -19.07 -26.78 17.93
N MET A 116 -20.32 -26.39 18.20
CA MET A 116 -20.90 -25.17 17.65
C MET A 116 -20.16 -23.92 18.13
N LEU A 117 -19.84 -23.84 19.42
CA LEU A 117 -19.12 -22.71 20.00
C LEU A 117 -17.65 -22.64 19.54
N LEU A 118 -16.97 -23.79 19.44
CA LEU A 118 -15.63 -23.86 18.84
C LEU A 118 -15.65 -23.39 17.39
N ALA A 119 -16.64 -23.82 16.59
CA ALA A 119 -16.76 -23.39 15.20
C ALA A 119 -16.97 -21.86 15.09
N ARG A 120 -17.73 -21.26 16.01
CA ARG A 120 -17.91 -19.81 16.09
C ARG A 120 -16.61 -19.09 16.47
N GLN A 121 -15.89 -19.60 17.46
CA GLN A 121 -14.58 -19.09 17.88
C GLN A 121 -13.58 -19.11 16.71
N TYR A 122 -13.40 -20.26 16.06
CA TYR A 122 -12.46 -20.39 14.94
C TYR A 122 -12.80 -19.46 13.78
N ARG A 123 -14.09 -19.21 13.49
CA ARG A 123 -14.50 -18.23 12.46
C ARG A 123 -14.15 -16.80 12.87
N ALA A 124 -14.39 -16.43 14.12
CA ALA A 124 -14.07 -15.10 14.63
C ALA A 124 -12.55 -14.85 14.66
N GLU A 125 -11.77 -15.81 15.15
CA GLU A 125 -10.31 -15.76 15.17
C GLU A 125 -9.74 -15.68 13.75
N ARG A 126 -10.22 -16.51 12.82
CA ARG A 126 -9.78 -16.44 11.42
C ARG A 126 -10.03 -15.06 10.80
N ASN A 127 -11.21 -14.49 11.02
CA ASN A 127 -11.56 -13.18 10.48
C ASN A 127 -10.70 -12.06 11.09
N PHE A 128 -10.39 -12.15 12.38
CA PHE A 128 -9.45 -11.25 13.07
C PHE A 128 -8.03 -11.36 12.50
N TRP A 129 -7.49 -12.58 12.39
CA TRP A 129 -6.16 -12.77 11.82
C TRP A 129 -6.10 -12.29 10.37
N LEU A 130 -7.14 -12.55 9.57
CA LEU A 130 -7.21 -12.07 8.20
C LEU A 130 -7.16 -10.55 8.13
N SER A 131 -7.89 -9.82 8.98
CA SER A 131 -7.88 -8.36 8.99
C SER A 131 -6.52 -7.81 9.46
N VAL A 132 -5.89 -8.43 10.46
CA VAL A 132 -4.54 -8.10 10.94
C VAL A 132 -3.47 -8.33 9.87
N PHE A 133 -3.52 -9.45 9.15
CA PHE A 133 -2.62 -9.71 8.02
C PHE A 133 -2.87 -8.73 6.86
N THR A 134 -4.12 -8.35 6.62
CA THR A 134 -4.45 -7.39 5.58
C THR A 134 -3.85 -6.02 5.90
N ILE A 135 -4.09 -5.47 7.10
CA ILE A 135 -3.54 -4.14 7.46
C ILE A 135 -2.00 -4.15 7.49
N SER A 136 -1.38 -5.21 7.98
CA SER A 136 0.08 -5.33 8.02
C SER A 136 0.70 -5.46 6.62
N SER A 137 0.05 -6.18 5.70
CA SER A 137 0.50 -6.25 4.30
C SER A 137 0.40 -4.90 3.59
N TRP A 138 -0.67 -4.14 3.81
CA TRP A 138 -0.83 -2.80 3.25
C TRP A 138 0.15 -1.79 3.83
N SER A 139 0.44 -1.86 5.13
CA SER A 139 1.45 -0.99 5.76
C SER A 139 2.86 -1.32 5.27
N ALA A 140 3.20 -2.62 5.15
CA ALA A 140 4.47 -3.06 4.57
C ALA A 140 4.64 -2.57 3.13
N LEU A 141 3.61 -2.72 2.29
CA LEU A 141 3.63 -2.21 0.92
C LEU A 141 3.88 -0.71 0.88
N TRP A 142 3.23 0.06 1.76
CA TRP A 142 3.41 1.51 1.82
C TRP A 142 4.85 1.90 2.16
N VAL A 143 5.45 1.26 3.16
CA VAL A 143 6.85 1.51 3.54
C VAL A 143 7.79 1.14 2.39
N ILE A 144 7.60 -0.04 1.77
CA ILE A 144 8.40 -0.49 0.62
C ILE A 144 8.30 0.51 -0.54
N TYR A 145 7.10 1.01 -0.82
CA TYR A 145 6.86 2.00 -1.84
C TYR A 145 7.59 3.32 -1.56
N GLN A 146 7.50 3.85 -0.33
CA GLN A 146 8.17 5.10 0.05
C GLN A 146 9.70 4.98 -0.05
N VAL A 147 10.27 3.89 0.48
CA VAL A 147 11.71 3.65 0.41
C VAL A 147 12.19 3.54 -1.05
N ASN A 148 11.43 2.86 -1.91
CA ASN A 148 11.79 2.76 -3.33
C ASN A 148 11.67 4.11 -4.05
N ARG A 149 10.62 4.88 -3.75
CA ARG A 149 10.42 6.22 -4.31
C ARG A 149 11.58 7.14 -3.95
N GLU A 150 11.99 7.17 -2.69
CA GLU A 150 13.12 7.98 -2.23
C GLU A 150 14.41 7.57 -2.92
N LYS A 151 14.70 6.25 -3.02
CA LYS A 151 15.87 5.75 -3.75
C LYS A 151 15.92 6.23 -5.19
N HIS A 152 14.79 6.21 -5.92
CA HIS A 152 14.74 6.69 -7.30
C HIS A 152 14.87 8.21 -7.42
N VAL A 153 14.28 8.98 -6.49
CA VAL A 153 14.45 10.43 -6.44
C VAL A 153 15.90 10.81 -6.17
N LEU A 154 16.55 10.14 -5.22
CA LEU A 154 17.95 10.40 -4.88
C LEU A 154 18.88 10.03 -6.04
N ARG A 155 18.66 8.91 -6.72
CA ARG A 155 19.46 8.54 -7.90
C ARG A 155 19.27 9.52 -9.05
N GLY A 156 18.04 9.98 -9.30
CA GLY A 156 17.79 11.02 -10.30
C GLY A 156 18.50 12.34 -9.94
N LYS A 157 18.53 12.74 -8.66
CA LYS A 157 19.30 13.93 -8.21
C LYS A 157 20.80 13.76 -8.41
N LEU A 158 21.36 12.59 -8.10
CA LEU A 158 22.78 12.31 -8.33
C LEU A 158 23.13 12.36 -9.83
N LEU A 159 22.29 11.80 -10.69
CA LEU A 159 22.50 11.84 -12.14
C LEU A 159 22.36 13.24 -12.72
N ALA A 160 21.45 14.06 -12.18
CA ALA A 160 21.31 15.47 -12.56
C ALA A 160 22.55 16.28 -12.18
N LEU A 161 23.08 16.07 -10.97
CA LEU A 161 24.32 16.70 -10.51
C LEU A 161 25.56 16.25 -11.31
N GLN A 162 25.55 15.03 -11.85
CA GLN A 162 26.60 14.53 -12.75
C GLN A 162 26.48 15.04 -14.20
N GLY A 163 25.57 15.99 -14.48
CA GLY A 163 25.36 16.54 -15.82
C GLY A 163 24.65 15.59 -16.80
N LYS A 164 24.21 14.41 -16.34
CA LYS A 164 23.48 13.42 -17.15
C LYS A 164 21.96 13.66 -17.05
N GLY A 165 21.53 14.86 -17.43
CA GLY A 165 20.13 15.30 -17.31
C GLY A 165 19.12 14.39 -18.02
N GLY A 166 19.49 13.78 -19.15
CA GLY A 166 18.65 12.81 -19.85
C GLY A 166 18.38 11.55 -19.03
N ALA A 167 19.41 11.01 -18.36
CA ALA A 167 19.27 9.81 -17.51
C ALA A 167 18.55 10.11 -16.18
N ALA A 168 18.71 11.32 -15.65
CA ALA A 168 18.01 11.80 -14.46
C ALA A 168 16.50 11.96 -14.69
N ALA A 169 16.12 12.54 -15.84
CA ALA A 169 14.74 12.66 -16.29
C ALA A 169 14.10 11.28 -16.45
N ASP A 170 14.84 10.37 -17.08
CA ASP A 170 14.42 9.00 -17.33
C ASP A 170 14.18 8.17 -16.06
N GLU A 171 14.87 8.49 -14.97
CA GLU A 171 14.75 7.79 -13.69
C GLU A 171 13.59 8.32 -12.84
N ILE A 172 13.15 9.57 -13.07
CA ILE A 172 12.07 10.24 -12.34
C ILE A 172 10.76 10.29 -13.13
N SER A 173 10.76 9.93 -14.42
CA SER A 173 9.59 9.98 -15.31
C SER A 173 8.33 9.27 -14.78
N PHE A 174 8.50 8.25 -13.91
CA PHE A 174 7.36 7.57 -13.24
C PHE A 174 6.59 8.47 -12.24
N LEU A 175 7.18 9.58 -11.79
CA LEU A 175 6.54 10.57 -10.89
C LEU A 175 5.73 11.63 -11.64
N GLY A 176 5.75 11.60 -12.99
CA GLY A 176 4.98 12.48 -13.86
C GLY A 176 5.81 13.56 -14.56
N ALA A 177 5.28 14.05 -15.68
CA ALA A 177 5.95 14.98 -16.59
C ALA A 177 6.49 16.24 -15.91
N LYS A 178 5.76 16.80 -14.93
CA LYS A 178 6.18 18.01 -14.21
C LYS A 178 7.50 17.84 -13.45
N LYS A 179 7.71 16.69 -12.80
CA LYS A 179 8.98 16.40 -12.09
C LYS A 179 10.12 16.04 -13.03
N GLU A 180 9.78 15.48 -14.19
CA GLU A 180 10.75 15.26 -15.25
C GLU A 180 11.30 16.59 -15.79
N ASP A 181 10.43 17.56 -16.03
CA ASP A 181 10.81 18.90 -16.50
C ASP A 181 11.64 19.66 -15.46
N GLU A 182 11.27 19.61 -14.17
CA GLU A 182 12.04 20.20 -13.06
C GLU A 182 13.47 19.65 -12.99
N MET A 183 13.65 18.34 -13.20
CA MET A 183 14.96 17.69 -13.15
C MET A 183 15.78 17.95 -14.41
N ARG A 184 15.14 18.06 -15.58
CA ARG A 184 15.81 18.49 -16.82
C ARG A 184 16.29 19.94 -16.72
N GLN A 185 15.50 20.82 -16.12
CA GLN A 185 15.90 22.20 -15.84
C GLN A 185 17.07 22.25 -14.86
N ALA A 186 16.96 21.57 -13.70
CA ALA A 186 18.04 21.51 -12.72
C ALA A 186 19.37 20.97 -13.31
N ALA A 187 19.31 19.96 -14.18
CA ALA A 187 20.50 19.43 -14.84
C ALA A 187 21.09 20.42 -15.87
N LYS A 188 20.25 21.19 -16.57
CA LYS A 188 20.70 22.24 -17.50
C LYS A 188 21.35 23.41 -16.75
N ASP A 189 20.80 23.80 -15.60
CA ASP A 189 21.32 24.88 -14.77
C ASP A 189 22.69 24.50 -14.17
N VAL A 190 22.84 23.26 -13.71
CA VAL A 190 24.13 22.72 -13.23
C VAL A 190 25.16 22.65 -14.36
N ALA A 191 24.76 22.16 -15.54
CA ALA A 191 25.64 22.12 -16.71
C ALA A 191 26.05 23.52 -17.21
N ALA A 192 25.17 24.51 -17.09
CA ALA A 192 25.48 25.91 -17.39
C ALA A 192 26.45 26.51 -16.36
N ALA A 193 26.31 26.15 -15.08
CA ALA A 193 27.19 26.61 -14.00
C ALA A 193 28.58 25.94 -14.00
N THR A 194 28.71 24.73 -14.55
CA THR A 194 30.00 24.02 -14.70
C THR A 194 30.70 24.31 -16.03
N LYS A 195 30.09 25.09 -16.93
CA LYS A 195 30.73 25.52 -18.17
C LYS A 195 31.85 26.52 -17.80
N PRO A 196 33.13 26.27 -18.15
CA PRO A 196 34.19 27.23 -17.88
C PRO A 196 33.86 28.57 -18.55
N PRO A 197 34.24 29.71 -17.94
CA PRO A 197 34.04 31.01 -18.57
C PRO A 197 34.65 30.94 -19.98
N GLY A 198 33.85 31.29 -20.98
CA GLY A 198 34.25 31.21 -22.37
C GLY A 198 35.54 32.00 -22.64
N PRO A 199 36.24 31.73 -23.75
CA PRO A 199 37.48 32.40 -24.09
C PRO A 199 37.25 33.91 -24.05
N VAL A 200 38.09 34.59 -23.25
CA VAL A 200 38.07 36.04 -23.12
C VAL A 200 38.13 36.64 -24.53
N PRO A 201 37.23 37.56 -24.90
CA PRO A 201 37.26 38.17 -26.22
C PRO A 201 38.63 38.83 -26.45
N ALA A 202 39.23 38.54 -27.61
CA ALA A 202 40.57 38.94 -28.01
C ALA A 202 40.82 40.47 -28.07
N GLU A 203 39.85 41.29 -27.69
CA GLU A 203 39.99 42.75 -27.63
C GLU A 203 40.79 43.26 -26.43
N VAL A 204 40.99 42.44 -25.38
CA VAL A 204 41.74 42.88 -24.19
C VAL A 204 43.26 42.75 -24.36
N GLU A 205 43.74 41.94 -25.30
CA GLU A 205 45.18 41.70 -25.51
C GLU A 205 45.89 42.82 -26.30
N LEU A 206 45.13 43.64 -27.05
CA LEU A 206 45.68 44.77 -27.83
C LEU A 206 45.87 46.05 -27.00
N VAL A 207 45.17 46.19 -25.87
CA VAL A 207 45.36 47.35 -24.97
C VAL A 207 46.62 47.16 -24.12
N ALA A 208 46.93 45.94 -23.67
CA ALA A 208 48.08 45.65 -22.83
C ALA A 208 49.45 45.76 -23.54
N LYS A 209 49.46 45.74 -24.89
CA LYS A 209 50.70 45.89 -25.69
C LYS A 209 51.01 47.32 -26.11
N LYS A 210 50.14 48.28 -25.82
CA LYS A 210 50.35 49.69 -26.21
C LYS A 210 51.07 50.53 -25.16
N ASP A 211 51.28 49.97 -23.97
CA ASP A 211 51.92 50.64 -22.82
C ASP A 211 53.25 49.97 -22.39
N LEU A 212 53.97 49.36 -23.34
CA LEU A 212 55.33 48.81 -23.13
C LEU A 212 56.31 49.38 -24.16
#